data_AF-A0A314UMY8-F1
#
_entry.id   AF-A0A314UMY8-F1
#
_cell.length_a   1.000
_cell.length_b   1.000
_cell.length_c   1.000
_cell.angle_alpha   90.00
_cell.angle_beta   90.00
_cell.angle_gamma   90.00
#
_symmetry.space_group_name_H-M   'P 1'
#
loop_
_entity.id
_entity.type
_entity.pdbx_description
1 polymer ?
#
loop_
_entity_poly.entity_id
_entity_poly.type
_entity_poly.pdbx_seq_one_letter_code
_entity_poly.pdbx_strand_id
1 'polypeptide(L)' 'MMKIFKPNSLLECEGQRFAYSEIVKITNDFASIIGRGGFGKVYLSTLKNETEVAVKLLNSSSRQGSKEFKNEVYI' A
#
# COMPACT_ATOMS: atom_id res chain seq x y z
N MET A 1 29.14 10.46 4.00
CA MET A 1 30.14 9.44 4.40
C MET A 1 29.53 8.07 4.15
N MET A 2 30.12 7.29 3.25
CA MET A 2 29.57 6.00 2.80
C MET A 2 29.57 4.96 3.93
N LYS A 3 28.50 4.17 4.04
CA LYS A 3 28.54 2.86 4.72
C LYS A 3 28.40 1.77 3.66
N ILE A 4 29.39 0.88 3.64
CA ILE A 4 29.45 -0.33 2.82
C ILE A 4 28.44 -1.33 3.38
N PHE A 5 27.54 -1.84 2.55
CA PHE A 5 26.62 -2.92 2.91
C PHE A 5 27.04 -4.24 2.25
N LYS A 6 27.09 -5.29 3.07
CA LYS A 6 27.53 -6.65 2.72
C LYS A 6 26.48 -7.34 1.83
N PRO A 7 26.87 -8.22 0.91
CA PRO A 7 25.97 -8.80 -0.09
C PRO A 7 25.13 -9.97 0.46
N ASN A 8 24.65 -9.92 1.72
CA ASN A 8 23.79 -10.95 2.31
C ASN A 8 23.04 -10.52 3.61
N SER A 9 22.70 -9.24 3.78
CA SER A 9 21.84 -8.81 4.89
C SER A 9 20.41 -8.59 4.39
N LEU A 10 19.53 -9.52 4.75
CA LEU A 10 18.07 -9.47 4.59
C LEU A 10 17.52 -8.09 4.96
N LEU A 11 17.04 -7.33 3.98
CA LEU A 11 15.99 -6.31 4.05
C LEU A 11 15.90 -5.61 2.69
N GLU A 12 15.53 -6.37 1.66
CA GLU A 12 14.75 -5.79 0.56
C GLU A 12 13.29 -6.06 0.93
N CYS A 13 12.57 -5.01 1.35
CA CYS A 13 11.12 -5.05 1.53
C CYS A 13 10.50 -5.15 0.13
N GLU A 14 10.49 -6.35 -0.46
CA GLU A 14 9.84 -6.58 -1.73
C GLU A 14 8.33 -6.47 -1.53
N GLY A 15 7.78 -5.29 -1.81
CA GLY A 15 6.34 -5.07 -1.86
C GLY A 15 5.69 -6.01 -2.86
N GLN A 16 4.82 -6.89 -2.38
CA GLN A 16 4.04 -7.78 -3.24
C GLN A 16 3.10 -6.96 -4.13
N ARG A 17 3.14 -7.20 -5.44
CA ARG A 17 2.24 -6.56 -6.40
C ARG A 17 0.94 -7.34 -6.48
N PHE A 18 -0.17 -6.62 -6.41
CA PHE A 18 -1.52 -7.17 -6.61
C PHE A 18 -2.14 -6.59 -7.88
N ALA A 19 -2.88 -7.40 -8.62
CA ALA A 19 -3.70 -6.88 -9.69
C ALA A 19 -4.84 -6.05 -9.10
N TYR A 20 -5.24 -4.97 -9.79
CA TYR A 20 -6.35 -4.12 -9.34
C TYR A 20 -7.64 -4.92 -9.11
N SER A 21 -7.92 -5.91 -9.97
CA SER A 21 -9.06 -6.82 -9.80
C SER A 21 -9.01 -7.64 -8.51
N GLU A 22 -7.82 -7.96 -8.01
CA GLU A 22 -7.67 -8.65 -6.73
C GLU A 22 -8.00 -7.70 -5.58
N ILE A 23 -7.51 -6.45 -5.64
CA ILE A 23 -7.83 -5.41 -4.66
C ILE A 23 -9.34 -5.16 -4.58
N VAL A 24 -10.03 -5.06 -5.72
CA VAL A 24 -11.50 -4.90 -5.77
C VAL A 24 -12.19 -6.08 -5.08
N LYS A 25 -11.75 -7.31 -5.34
CA LYS A 25 -12.32 -8.52 -4.73
C LYS A 25 -12.13 -8.55 -3.22
N ILE A 26 -10.91 -8.33 -2.72
CA ILE A 26 -10.62 -8.43 -1.28
C ILE A 26 -11.29 -7.29 -0.49
N THR A 27 -11.47 -6.12 -1.11
CA THR A 27 -12.14 -4.97 -0.46
C THR A 27 -13.67 -5.01 -0.57
N ASN A 28 -14.23 -6.08 -1.16
CA ASN A 28 -15.66 -6.19 -1.46
C ASN A 28 -16.19 -4.94 -2.17
N ASP A 29 -15.54 -4.58 -3.28
CA ASP A 29 -15.80 -3.35 -4.04
C ASP A 29 -15.73 -2.09 -3.17
N PHE A 30 -14.67 -2.00 -2.34
CA PHE A 30 -14.40 -0.86 -1.46
C PHE A 30 -15.52 -0.56 -0.44
N ALA A 31 -16.19 -1.58 0.09
CA ALA A 31 -17.35 -1.43 0.98
C ALA A 31 -17.02 -0.90 2.39
N SER A 32 -15.89 -1.33 2.97
CA SER A 32 -15.57 -1.06 4.39
C SER A 32 -14.52 0.03 4.54
N ILE A 33 -14.94 1.28 4.75
CA ILE A 33 -14.02 2.42 4.98
C ILE A 33 -13.69 2.52 6.46
N ILE A 34 -12.40 2.54 6.78
CA ILE A 34 -11.88 2.77 8.14
C ILE A 34 -11.19 4.13 8.29
N GLY A 35 -10.91 4.84 7.19
CA GLY A 35 -10.27 6.14 7.24
C GLY A 35 -10.52 7.00 5.99
N ARG A 36 -10.60 8.32 6.18
CA ARG A 36 -10.71 9.31 5.10
C ARG A 36 -9.80 10.49 5.41
N GLY A 37 -9.05 10.97 4.43
CA GLY A 37 -8.20 12.14 4.57
C GLY A 37 -7.77 12.73 3.22
N GLY A 38 -6.90 13.75 3.26
CA GLY A 38 -6.43 14.45 2.05
C GLY A 38 -5.69 13.56 1.04
N PHE A 39 -5.19 12.41 1.48
CA PHE A 39 -4.47 11.45 0.65
C PHE A 39 -5.34 10.32 0.09
N GLY A 40 -6.62 10.25 0.46
CA GLY A 40 -7.55 9.26 -0.05
C GLY A 40 -8.36 8.56 1.04
N LYS A 41 -8.89 7.38 0.67
CA LYS A 41 -9.72 6.53 1.55
C LYS A 41 -8.91 5.29 1.94
N VAL A 42 -9.08 4.84 3.18
CA VAL A 42 -8.49 3.60 3.69
C VAL A 42 -9.62 2.61 3.95
N TYR A 43 -9.47 1.39 3.45
CA TYR A 43 -10.46 0.32 3.55
C TYR A 43 -9.92 -0.85 4.35
N LEU A 44 -10.77 -1.48 5.15
CA LEU A 44 -10.45 -2.74 5.82
C LEU A 44 -10.76 -3.90 4.87
N SER A 45 -9.86 -4.89 4.83
CA SER A 45 -9.99 -6.07 4.00
C SER A 45 -9.29 -7.26 4.67
N THR A 46 -9.65 -8.46 4.24
CA THR A 46 -9.02 -9.71 4.70
C THR A 46 -8.49 -10.46 3.49
N LEU A 47 -7.21 -10.81 3.51
CA LEU A 47 -6.57 -11.63 2.50
C LEU A 47 -7.03 -13.09 2.61
N LYS A 48 -6.77 -13.91 1.57
CA LYS A 48 -7.15 -15.33 1.55
C LYS A 48 -6.57 -16.17 2.69
N ASN A 49 -5.44 -15.73 3.24
CA ASN A 49 -4.77 -16.34 4.38
C ASN A 49 -5.26 -15.76 5.73
N GLU A 50 -6.46 -15.18 5.75
CA GLU A 50 -7.10 -14.60 6.94
C GLU A 50 -6.36 -13.39 7.55
N THR A 51 -5.37 -12.85 6.85
CA THR A 51 -4.65 -11.66 7.32
C THR A 51 -5.49 -10.41 7.07
N GLU A 52 -5.81 -9.66 8.12
CA GLU A 52 -6.42 -8.34 8.01
C GLU A 52 -5.42 -7.31 7.50
N VAL A 53 -5.87 -6.49 6.54
CA VAL A 53 -5.06 -5.48 5.88
C VAL A 53 -5.83 -4.18 5.70
N ALA A 54 -5.09 -3.08 5.66
CA ALA A 54 -5.60 -1.76 5.30
C ALA A 54 -5.23 -1.42 3.86
N VAL A 55 -6.23 -1.18 3.00
CA VAL A 55 -6.05 -0.80 1.60
C VAL A 55 -6.27 0.71 1.46
N LYS A 56 -5.22 1.46 1.12
CA LYS A 56 -5.30 2.91 0.89
C LYS A 56 -5.48 3.20 -0.60
N LEU A 57 -6.66 3.71 -0.99
CA LEU A 57 -6.94 4.18 -2.34
C LEU A 57 -6.64 5.67 -2.44
N LEU A 58 -5.63 6.01 -3.24
CA LEU A 58 -5.22 7.39 -3.45
C LEU A 58 -6.23 8.15 -4.32
N ASN A 59 -6.44 9.42 -4.00
CA ASN A 59 -7.25 10.30 -4.83
C ASN A 59 -6.40 10.85 -5.99
N SER A 60 -6.83 10.62 -7.24
CA SER A 60 -6.13 11.05 -8.45
C SER A 60 -6.04 12.58 -8.60
N SER A 61 -6.90 13.33 -7.90
CA SER A 61 -6.87 14.81 -7.90
C SER A 61 -5.81 15.41 -6.96
N SER A 62 -5.17 14.62 -6.10
CA SER A 62 -4.10 15.12 -5.23
C SER A 62 -2.79 15.25 -6.02
N ARG A 63 -2.42 16.49 -6.38
CA ARG A 63 -1.12 16.83 -7.00
C ARG A 63 0.10 16.42 -6.15
N GLN A 64 -0.08 16.10 -4.87
CA GLN A 64 0.98 15.70 -3.93
C GLN A 64 1.05 14.18 -3.72
N GLY A 65 -0.08 13.47 -3.81
CA GLY A 65 -0.20 12.07 -3.39
C GLY A 65 0.64 11.06 -4.19
N SER A 66 0.92 11.31 -5.47
CA SER A 66 1.71 10.39 -6.30
C SER A 66 3.20 10.38 -5.95
N LYS A 67 3.74 11.50 -5.45
CA LYS A 67 5.13 11.61 -4.99
C LYS A 67 5.30 11.04 -3.59
N GLU A 68 4.33 11.29 -2.70
CA GLU A 68 4.32 10.77 -1.34
C GLU A 68 4.10 9.25 -1.30
N PHE A 69 3.33 8.70 -2.24
CA PHE A 69 3.16 7.25 -2.39
C PHE A 69 4.47 6.55 -2.77
N LYS A 70 5.27 7.13 -3.67
CA LYS A 70 6.59 6.56 -3.99
C LYS A 70 7.45 6.49 -2.73
N ASN A 71 7.41 7.51 -1.87
CA ASN A 71 8.12 7.45 -0.61
C ASN A 71 7.59 6.33 0.30
N GLU A 72 6.27 6.11 0.40
CA GLU A 72 5.71 5.02 1.23
C GLU A 72 6.06 3.61 0.72
N VAL A 73 6.28 3.42 -0.59
CA VAL A 73 6.59 2.09 -1.19
C VAL A 73 8.10 1.77 -1.18
N TYR A 74 8.96 2.80 -1.10
CA TYR A 74 10.42 2.64 -1.16
C TYR A 74 11.15 2.93 0.16
N ILE A 75 10.45 3.26 1.24
CA ILE A 75 11.03 3.45 2.60
C ILE A 75 11.01 2.14 3.38
#